data_AF-A0A2N1MQW2-F1
#
_entry.id   AF-A0A2N1MQW2-F1
#
_cell.length_a   1.000
_cell.length_b   1.000
_cell.length_c   1.000
_cell.angle_alpha   90.00
_cell.angle_beta   90.00
_cell.angle_gamma   90.00
#
_symmetry.space_group_name_H-M   'P 1'
#
loop_
_entity.id
_entity.type
_entity.pdbx_description
1 polymer ?
#
loop_
_entity_poly.entity_id
_entity_poly.type
_entity_poly.pdbx_seq_one_letter_code
_entity_poly.pdbx_strand_id
1 'polypeptide(L)' 'MDDNKLLPKLLQNLLEILDDEEYYDITIEVGNDPHVKVFHAHMVILYYRSPYLQRILLTNKRKMMEL' A
#
# COMPACT_ATOMS: atom_id res chain seq x y z
N MET A 1 15.47 4.14 -30.89
CA MET A 1 15.12 4.57 -29.52
C MET A 1 13.60 4.50 -29.39
N ASP A 2 13.05 3.29 -29.31
CA ASP A 2 11.61 3.05 -29.09
C ASP A 2 11.31 2.61 -27.64
N ASP A 3 12.35 2.46 -26.82
CA ASP A 3 12.27 1.99 -25.43
C ASP A 3 11.51 2.95 -24.50
N ASN A 4 11.31 4.20 -24.94
CA ASN A 4 10.64 5.24 -24.16
C ASN A 4 9.11 5.24 -24.27
N LYS A 5 8.48 4.40 -25.12
CA LYS A 5 7.01 4.29 -25.19
C LYS A 5 6.43 3.32 -24.16
N LEU A 6 7.22 2.35 -23.71
CA LEU A 6 6.77 1.35 -22.73
C LEU A 6 6.74 1.93 -21.31
N LEU A 7 7.71 2.80 -20.97
CA LEU A 7 7.81 3.41 -19.65
C LEU A 7 6.60 4.28 -19.25
N PRO A 8 6.06 5.17 -20.10
CA PRO A 8 4.87 5.96 -19.75
C PRO A 8 3.64 5.09 -19.49
N LYS A 9 3.41 4.05 -20.30
CA LYS A 9 2.27 3.15 -20.09
C LYS A 9 2.43 2.31 -18.83
N LEU A 10 3.64 1.83 -18.55
CA LEU A 10 3.95 1.14 -17.30
C LEU A 10 3.74 2.04 -16.08
N LEU A 11 4.23 3.28 -16.12
CA LEU A 11 4.06 4.23 -15.03
C LEU A 11 2.58 4.53 -14.79
N GLN A 12 1.80 4.73 -15.86
CA GLN A 12 0.37 4.95 -15.76
C GLN A 12 -0.34 3.75 -15.10
N ASN A 13 -0.04 2.53 -15.55
CA ASN A 13 -0.60 1.32 -14.95
C ASN A 13 -0.23 1.17 -13.46
N LEU A 14 0.99 1.57 -13.06
CA LEU A 14 1.41 1.56 -11.64
C LEU A 14 0.71 2.65 -10.81
N LEU A 15 0.39 3.79 -11.42
CA LEU A 15 -0.39 4.85 -10.76
C LEU A 15 -1.84 4.44 -10.57
N GLU A 16 -2.43 3.71 -11.52
CA GLU A 16 -3.79 3.17 -11.40
C GLU A 16 -3.95 2.25 -10.19
N ILE A 17 -2.89 1.55 -9.76
CA ILE A 17 -2.90 0.73 -8.53
C ILE A 17 -3.06 1.60 -7.26
N LEU A 18 -2.71 2.88 -7.29
CA LEU A 18 -2.84 3.74 -6.10
C LEU A 18 -4.30 4.05 -5.74
N ASP A 19 -5.19 3.99 -6.73
CA ASP A 19 -6.60 4.36 -6.61
C ASP A 19 -7.53 3.13 -6.77
N ASP A 20 -6.97 1.92 -6.80
CA ASP A 20 -7.72 0.68 -6.96
C ASP A 20 -8.38 0.23 -5.63
N GLU A 21 -9.63 -0.25 -5.72
CA GLU A 21 -10.39 -0.79 -4.59
C GLU A 21 -10.46 -2.34 -4.62
N GLU A 22 -9.89 -3.01 -5.63
CA GLU A 22 -10.05 -4.45 -5.82
C GLU A 22 -8.96 -5.30 -5.13
N TYR A 23 -7.70 -4.85 -5.13
CA TYR A 23 -6.56 -5.64 -4.64
C TYR A 23 -5.87 -5.07 -3.37
N TYR A 24 -6.60 -4.36 -2.52
CA TYR A 24 -6.05 -3.91 -1.24
C TYR A 24 -5.78 -5.09 -0.31
N ASP A 25 -4.64 -5.06 0.38
CA ASP A 25 -4.17 -6.11 1.30
C ASP A 25 -3.99 -5.57 2.73
N ILE A 26 -4.32 -4.30 2.97
CA ILE A 26 -4.32 -3.69 4.30
C ILE A 26 -5.47 -2.70 4.49
N THR A 27 -6.06 -2.75 5.68
CA THR A 27 -7.05 -1.80 6.18
C THR A 27 -6.43 -0.94 7.27
N ILE A 28 -6.60 0.38 7.17
CA ILE A 28 -6.14 1.36 8.16
C ILE A 28 -7.37 2.04 8.76
N GLU A 29 -7.55 1.84 10.05
CA GLU A 29 -8.61 2.49 10.83
C GLU A 29 -8.03 3.69 11.57
N VAL A 30 -8.64 4.86 11.40
CA VAL A 30 -8.19 6.12 12.01
C VAL A 30 -9.33 6.77 12.76
N GLY A 31 -9.08 7.15 14.01
CA GLY A 31 -10.05 7.77 14.89
C GLY A 31 -10.37 6.88 16.09
N ASN A 32 -11.30 7.35 16.91
CA ASN A 32 -11.80 6.64 18.08
C ASN A 32 -13.31 6.49 17.95
N ASP A 33 -13.86 5.45 18.57
CA ASP A 33 -15.31 5.22 18.62
C ASP A 33 -16.07 6.47 19.11
N PRO A 34 -17.18 6.89 18.47
CA PRO A 34 -17.83 6.25 17.30
C PRO A 34 -17.35 6.78 15.94
N HIS A 35 -16.32 7.64 15.90
CA HIS A 35 -15.85 8.34 14.70
C HIS A 35 -14.62 7.68 14.09
N VAL A 36 -14.72 6.39 13.79
CA VAL A 36 -13.66 5.66 13.08
C VAL A 36 -13.84 5.83 11.58
N LYS A 37 -12.75 6.17 10.88
CA LYS A 37 -12.68 6.18 9.43
C LYS A 37 -11.79 5.04 8.94
N VAL A 38 -12.28 4.30 7.95
CA VAL A 38 -11.59 3.15 7.37
C VAL A 38 -10.97 3.56 6.03
N PHE A 39 -9.72 3.17 5.82
CA PHE A 39 -8.99 3.35 4.57
C PHE A 39 -8.46 2.00 4.08
N HIS A 40 -8.66 1.70 2.81
CA HIS A 40 -8.08 0.54 2.16
C HIS A 40 -6.82 0.97 1.41
N ALA A 41 -5.76 0.17 1.47
CA ALA A 41 -4.49 0.48 0.83
C ALA A 41 -3.70 -0.78 0.46
N HIS A 42 -2.57 -0.58 -0.23
CA HIS A 42 -1.65 -1.65 -0.60
C HIS A 42 -0.36 -1.59 0.24
N MET A 43 -0.05 -2.66 0.97
CA MET A 43 1.12 -2.81 1.83
C MET A 43 2.41 -2.54 1.08
N VAL A 44 2.52 -3.03 -0.16
CA VAL A 44 3.72 -2.83 -0.98
C VAL A 44 3.99 -1.35 -1.23
N ILE A 45 2.95 -0.57 -1.53
CA ILE A 45 3.07 0.88 -1.76
C ILE A 45 3.47 1.56 -0.46
N LEU A 46 2.79 1.28 0.65
CA LEU A 46 3.09 1.88 1.95
C LEU A 46 4.51 1.53 2.44
N TYR A 47 4.94 0.29 2.23
CA TYR A 47 6.27 -0.22 2.59
C TYR A 47 7.39 0.56 1.90
N TYR A 48 7.25 0.85 0.61
CA TYR A 48 8.28 1.56 -0.16
C TYR A 48 8.16 3.08 -0.08
N ARG A 49 6.97 3.64 0.17
CA ARG A 49 6.74 5.10 0.24
C ARG A 49 7.06 5.71 1.59
N SER A 50 7.06 4.94 2.69
CA SER A 50 7.27 5.48 4.04
C SER A 50 8.15 4.56 4.89
N PRO A 51 9.37 5.00 5.29
CA PRO A 51 10.22 4.25 6.22
C PRO A 51 9.55 3.97 7.58
N TYR A 52 8.62 4.83 8.00
CA TYR A 52 7.87 4.62 9.24
C TYR A 52 6.88 3.45 9.09
N LEU A 53 6.06 3.47 8.04
CA LEU A 53 5.12 2.37 7.77
C LEU A 53 5.86 1.06 7.45
N GLN A 54 7.00 1.15 6.76
CA GLN A 54 7.87 -0.01 6.52
C GLN A 54 8.22 -0.74 7.81
N ARG A 55 8.66 -0.02 8.85
CA ARG A 55 9.00 -0.60 10.16
C ARG A 55 7.79 -1.28 10.79
N ILE A 56 6.63 -0.62 10.77
CA ILE A 56 5.39 -1.17 11.34
C ILE A 56 4.97 -2.46 10.63
N LEU A 57 4.97 -2.47 9.29
CA LEU A 57 4.59 -3.63 8.47
C LEU A 57 5.54 -4.81 8.71
N LEU A 58 6.85 -4.55 8.82
CA LEU A 58 7.84 -5.59 9.14
C LEU A 58 7.63 -6.20 10.54
N THR A 59 7.37 -5.37 11.54
CA THR A 59 7.08 -5.83 12.89
C THR A 59 5.82 -6.69 12.93
N ASN A 60 4.76 -6.28 12.24
CA ASN A 60 3.52 -7.07 12.16
C ASN A 60 3.74 -8.40 11.45
N LYS A 61 4.46 -8.42 10.31
CA LYS A 61 4.79 -9.66 9.60
C LYS A 61 5.53 -10.66 10.50
N ARG A 62 6.49 -10.20 11.30
CA ARG A 62 7.23 -11.07 12.24
C ARG A 62 6.31 -11.71 13.27
N LYS A 63 5.44 -10.92 13.91
CA LYS A 63 4.46 -11.44 14.88
C LYS A 63 3.55 -12.52 14.29
N MET A 64 3.15 -12.38 13.03
CA MET A 64 2.32 -13.39 12.36
C MET A 64 3.05 -14.70 12.06
N MET A 65 4.39 -14.66 11.92
CA MET A 65 5.21 -15.86 11.68
C MET A 65 5.67 -16.55 12.98
N GLU A 66 5.52 -15.86 14.12
CA GLU A 66 5.84 -16.39 15.46
C GLU A 66 4.66 -17.12 16.12
N LEU A 67 3.49 -17.11 15.47
CA LEU A 67 2.26 -17.82 15.84
C LEU A 67 2.08 -19.07 14.98
#